data_AF-A0A382THD5-F1
#
_entry.id   AF-A0A382THD5-F1
#
_cell.length_a   1.000
_cell.length_b   1.000
_cell.length_c   1.000
_cell.angle_alpha   90.00
_cell.angle_beta   90.00
_cell.angle_gamma   90.00
#
_symmetry.space_group_name_H-M   'P 1'
#
loop_
_entity.id
_entity.type
_entity.pdbx_description
1 polymer ?
#
loop_
_entity_poly.entity_id
_entity_poly.type
_entity_poly.pdbx_seq_one_letter_code
_entity_poly.pdbx_strand_id
1 'polypeptide(L)'
;VALVSAPRRSLPDAFFDVGQPFFPEFVDPESAATLEVVEFDEVTASATPFKVTNRNGLWTIPSHHDYPADGADRLANAAADIISVIKDDFRSDNIADHEALGVVDPTDETMTTLQGRGTRVTFKAPGEEVLADLIIGDSVPGRGGLHFVRVPGQKRVYAARLNAGISTAFEDWIETNLLDVER
;
A
#
# COMPACT_ATOMS: atom_id res chain seq x y z
N VAL A 1 -49.35 29.31 -7.00
CA VAL A 1 -48.41 28.32 -7.56
C VAL A 1 -47.69 27.67 -6.38
N ALA A 2 -47.94 26.38 -6.12
CA ALA A 2 -47.28 25.65 -5.05
C ALA A 2 -45.93 25.14 -5.58
N LEU A 3 -44.83 25.57 -4.95
CA LEU A 3 -43.48 25.10 -5.25
C LEU A 3 -43.24 23.83 -4.43
N VAL A 4 -43.24 22.67 -5.10
CA VAL A 4 -42.82 21.41 -4.48
C VAL A 4 -41.29 21.39 -4.45
N SER A 5 -40.70 21.69 -3.30
CA SER A 5 -39.28 21.44 -3.06
C SER A 5 -39.10 19.96 -2.72
N ALA A 6 -38.76 19.14 -3.70
CA ALA A 6 -38.29 17.78 -3.42
C ALA A 6 -36.91 17.89 -2.74
N PRO A 7 -36.66 17.19 -1.60
CA PRO A 7 -35.33 17.16 -1.02
C PRO A 7 -34.41 16.43 -2.01
N ARG A 8 -33.39 17.13 -2.51
CA ARG A 8 -32.28 16.47 -3.21
C ARG A 8 -31.64 15.55 -2.19
N ARG A 9 -31.75 14.24 -2.42
CA ARG A 9 -31.02 13.24 -1.66
C ARG A 9 -29.54 13.52 -1.92
N SER A 10 -28.88 14.23 -1.01
CA SER A 10 -27.44 14.38 -1.06
C SER A 10 -26.88 12.98 -0.88
N LEU A 11 -26.38 12.38 -1.96
CA LEU A 11 -25.48 11.26 -1.81
C LEU A 11 -24.31 11.79 -0.96
N PRO A 12 -23.93 11.12 0.13
CA PRO A 12 -22.75 11.52 0.89
C PRO A 12 -21.56 11.61 -0.05
N ASP A 13 -20.73 12.65 0.08
CA ASP A 13 -19.55 12.87 -0.76
C ASP A 13 -18.62 11.64 -0.84
N ALA A 14 -18.69 10.78 0.18
CA ALA A 14 -17.97 9.51 0.32
C ALA A 14 -18.21 8.49 -0.82
N PHE A 15 -19.28 8.62 -1.61
CA PHE A 15 -19.55 7.69 -2.72
C PHE A 15 -19.09 8.20 -4.09
N PHE A 16 -18.70 9.47 -4.22
CA PHE A 16 -18.37 10.03 -5.55
C PHE A 16 -17.02 9.56 -6.09
N ASP A 17 -16.10 9.17 -5.21
CA ASP A 17 -14.76 8.74 -5.60
C ASP A 17 -14.59 7.22 -5.64
N VAL A 18 -15.65 6.46 -5.34
CA VAL A 18 -15.70 5.02 -5.61
C VAL A 18 -15.55 4.79 -7.13
N GLY A 19 -14.74 3.80 -7.49
CA GLY A 19 -14.36 3.49 -8.86
C GLY A 19 -13.19 4.31 -9.41
N GLN A 20 -12.69 5.30 -8.67
CA GLN A 20 -11.48 6.05 -9.05
C GLN A 20 -10.20 5.33 -8.59
N PRO A 21 -9.07 5.51 -9.30
CA PRO A 21 -7.77 5.03 -8.82
C PRO A 21 -7.35 5.74 -7.54
N PHE A 22 -6.49 5.11 -6.74
CA PHE A 22 -5.91 5.76 -5.57
C PHE A 22 -4.89 6.84 -5.95
N PHE A 23 -4.08 6.57 -6.98
CA PHE A 23 -2.96 7.41 -7.39
C PHE A 23 -3.07 7.73 -8.89
N PRO A 24 -3.94 8.67 -9.29
CA PRO A 24 -4.18 8.98 -10.71
C PRO A 24 -2.95 9.55 -11.43
N GLU A 25 -1.98 10.08 -10.69
CA GLU A 25 -0.73 10.65 -11.23
C GLU A 25 0.35 9.58 -11.43
N PHE A 26 0.26 8.45 -10.72
CA PHE A 26 1.17 7.32 -10.89
C PHE A 26 0.59 6.40 -11.97
N VAL A 27 1.04 6.58 -13.21
CA VAL A 27 0.53 5.84 -14.38
C VAL A 27 1.58 4.92 -15.01
N ASP A 28 2.85 5.19 -14.75
CA ASP A 28 3.98 4.48 -15.32
C ASP A 28 4.73 3.71 -14.22
N PRO A 29 4.75 2.36 -14.27
CA PRO A 29 5.38 1.56 -13.23
C PRO A 29 6.90 1.71 -13.19
N GLU A 30 7.54 2.02 -14.33
CA GLU A 30 8.99 2.19 -14.44
C GLU A 30 9.48 3.52 -13.83
N SER A 31 8.56 4.45 -13.55
CA SER A 31 8.86 5.71 -12.87
C SER A 31 9.24 5.52 -11.39
N ALA A 32 8.90 4.36 -10.80
CA ALA A 32 9.32 4.02 -9.45
C ALA A 32 10.78 3.51 -9.44
N ALA A 33 11.60 4.09 -8.56
CA ALA A 33 12.98 3.66 -8.34
C ALA A 33 13.22 3.13 -6.93
N THR A 34 12.22 3.22 -6.05
CA THR A 34 12.30 2.74 -4.68
C THR A 34 10.94 2.22 -4.24
N LEU A 35 10.94 1.05 -3.63
CA LEU A 35 9.83 0.52 -2.83
C LEU A 35 10.25 0.49 -1.37
N GLU A 36 9.37 0.97 -0.53
CA GLU A 36 9.48 0.88 0.91
C GLU A 36 8.21 0.22 1.44
N VAL A 37 8.38 -0.84 2.20
CA VAL A 37 7.29 -1.54 2.87
C VAL A 37 7.57 -1.52 4.36
N VAL A 38 6.61 -1.09 5.16
CA VAL A 38 6.72 -1.12 6.61
C VAL A 38 5.63 -2.01 7.17
N GLU A 39 6.06 -3.06 7.85
CA GLU A 39 5.20 -3.99 8.56
C GLU A 39 5.36 -3.79 10.06
N PHE A 40 4.28 -3.95 10.82
CA PHE A 40 4.35 -3.88 12.28
C PHE A 40 4.34 -5.29 12.87
N ASP A 41 5.37 -5.60 13.66
CA ASP A 41 5.43 -6.85 14.40
C ASP A 41 4.81 -6.63 15.80
N GLU A 42 3.64 -7.21 16.02
CA GLU A 42 2.89 -7.08 17.28
C GLU A 42 3.60 -7.73 18.48
N VAL A 43 4.44 -8.74 18.23
CA VAL A 43 5.14 -9.51 19.27
C VAL A 43 6.29 -8.69 19.86
N THR A 44 7.02 -8.01 18.98
CA THR A 44 8.17 -7.16 19.32
C THR A 44 7.79 -5.69 19.44
N ALA A 45 6.52 -5.35 19.19
CA ALA A 45 5.98 -4.00 19.19
C ALA A 45 6.81 -3.02 18.35
N SER A 46 7.28 -3.48 17.18
CA SER A 46 8.27 -2.76 16.36
C SER A 46 7.86 -2.71 14.89
N ALA A 47 8.03 -1.55 14.25
CA ALA A 47 7.87 -1.41 12.82
C ALA A 47 9.16 -1.86 12.12
N THR A 48 9.05 -2.82 11.20
CA THR A 48 10.17 -3.35 10.42
C THR A 48 10.11 -2.78 9.00
N PRO A 49 10.93 -1.77 8.67
CA PRO A 49 11.01 -1.25 7.32
C PRO A 49 11.83 -2.19 6.43
N PHE A 50 11.25 -2.53 5.30
CA PHE A 50 11.88 -3.19 4.17
C PHE A 50 11.99 -2.19 3.03
N LYS A 51 13.19 -2.08 2.42
CA LYS A 51 13.43 -1.11 1.35
C LYS A 51 14.21 -1.75 0.21
N VAL A 52 13.74 -1.55 -1.00
CA VAL A 52 14.40 -1.89 -2.27
C VAL A 52 14.60 -0.58 -3.03
N THR A 53 15.81 -0.30 -3.48
CA THR A 53 16.12 0.97 -4.14
C THR A 53 17.11 0.77 -5.28
N ASN A 54 16.92 1.51 -6.37
CA ASN A 54 17.87 1.58 -7.46
C ASN A 54 18.91 2.67 -7.18
N ARG A 55 20.17 2.27 -7.03
CA ARG A 55 21.32 3.18 -6.93
C ARG A 55 22.18 3.03 -8.17
N ASN A 56 22.15 4.04 -9.05
CA ASN A 56 22.98 4.11 -10.26
C ASN A 56 22.82 2.89 -11.19
N GLY A 57 21.60 2.38 -11.35
CA GLY A 57 21.31 1.21 -12.18
C GLY A 57 21.46 -0.14 -11.45
N LEU A 58 21.92 -0.15 -10.20
CA LEU A 58 21.99 -1.35 -9.37
C LEU A 58 20.86 -1.36 -8.34
N TRP A 59 20.05 -2.40 -8.33
CA TRP A 59 19.02 -2.62 -7.31
C TRP A 59 19.65 -3.21 -6.06
N THR A 60 19.44 -2.55 -4.92
CA THR A 60 19.97 -3.01 -3.63
C THR A 60 18.91 -2.99 -2.54
N ILE A 61 19.13 -3.83 -1.53
CA ILE A 61 18.35 -3.89 -0.29
C ILE A 61 19.22 -3.33 0.85
N PRO A 62 19.08 -2.05 1.22
CA PRO A 62 19.96 -1.43 2.21
C PRO A 62 19.90 -2.09 3.59
N SER A 63 18.74 -2.63 3.98
CA SER A 63 18.57 -3.36 5.25
C SER A 63 19.38 -4.66 5.32
N HIS A 64 19.90 -5.13 4.17
CA HIS A 64 20.67 -6.37 4.05
C HIS A 64 22.07 -6.10 3.48
N HIS A 65 22.77 -5.08 3.97
CA HIS A 65 24.14 -4.74 3.54
C HIS A 65 24.25 -4.42 2.04
N ASP A 66 23.26 -3.71 1.49
CA ASP A 66 23.17 -3.39 0.06
C ASP A 66 23.21 -4.65 -0.83
N TYR A 67 22.57 -5.74 -0.37
CA TYR A 67 22.48 -6.99 -1.13
C TYR A 67 21.90 -6.72 -2.52
N PRO A 68 22.53 -7.22 -3.60
CA PRO A 68 22.02 -7.05 -4.95
C PRO A 68 20.67 -7.77 -5.09
N ALA A 69 19.68 -7.07 -5.63
CA ALA A 69 18.35 -7.63 -5.85
C ALA A 69 18.02 -7.63 -7.35
N ASP A 70 17.25 -8.61 -7.81
CA ASP A 70 16.55 -8.51 -9.09
C ASP A 70 15.28 -7.67 -8.88
N GLY A 71 15.51 -6.38 -8.66
CA GLY A 71 14.49 -5.44 -8.21
C GLY A 71 13.68 -4.81 -9.34
N ALA A 72 14.17 -4.83 -10.58
CA ALA A 72 13.56 -4.12 -11.70
C ALA A 72 12.16 -4.65 -12.02
N ASP A 73 12.09 -5.92 -12.43
CA ASP A 73 10.84 -6.55 -12.86
C ASP A 73 9.86 -6.69 -11.70
N ARG A 74 10.37 -7.03 -10.50
CA ARG A 74 9.53 -7.17 -9.29
C ARG A 74 8.94 -5.84 -8.85
N LEU A 75 9.72 -4.76 -8.84
CA LEU A 75 9.21 -3.43 -8.54
C LEU A 75 8.19 -2.98 -9.58
N ALA A 76 8.49 -3.14 -10.87
CA ALA A 76 7.59 -2.74 -11.94
C ALA A 76 6.24 -3.48 -11.85
N ASN A 77 6.26 -4.77 -11.52
CA ASN A 77 5.03 -5.55 -11.29
C ASN A 77 4.25 -5.04 -10.07
N ALA A 78 4.92 -4.83 -8.93
CA ALA A 78 4.27 -4.31 -7.73
C ALA A 78 3.71 -2.88 -7.93
N ALA A 79 4.43 -2.05 -8.69
CA ALA A 79 4.00 -0.72 -9.09
C ALA A 79 2.76 -0.80 -10.00
N ALA A 80 2.78 -1.65 -11.03
CA ALA A 80 1.65 -1.87 -11.92
C ALA A 80 0.40 -2.35 -11.18
N ASP A 81 0.58 -3.21 -10.18
CA ASP A 81 -0.48 -3.65 -9.28
C ASP A 81 -1.08 -2.45 -8.53
N ILE A 82 -0.24 -1.62 -7.88
CA ILE A 82 -0.70 -0.41 -7.17
C ILE A 82 -1.39 0.61 -8.06
N ILE A 83 -0.86 0.84 -9.27
CA ILE A 83 -1.47 1.72 -10.27
C ILE A 83 -2.88 1.24 -10.64
N SER A 84 -3.08 -0.08 -10.68
CA SER A 84 -4.36 -0.70 -11.01
C SER A 84 -5.35 -0.76 -9.83
N VAL A 85 -4.92 -0.39 -8.61
CA VAL A 85 -5.80 -0.39 -7.44
C VAL A 85 -6.82 0.73 -7.56
N ILE A 86 -8.09 0.33 -7.51
CA ILE A 86 -9.24 1.24 -7.50
C ILE A 86 -9.97 1.19 -6.16
N LYS A 87 -10.64 2.29 -5.83
CA LYS A 87 -11.53 2.40 -4.67
C LYS A 87 -12.82 1.60 -4.93
N ASP A 88 -12.82 0.30 -4.66
CA ASP A 88 -13.93 -0.61 -5.00
C ASP A 88 -15.20 -0.29 -4.21
N ASP A 89 -15.05 -0.03 -2.91
CA ASP A 89 -16.19 0.23 -2.03
C ASP A 89 -15.77 1.10 -0.84
N PHE A 90 -16.55 2.12 -0.51
CA PHE A 90 -16.31 2.95 0.67
C PHE A 90 -16.70 2.17 1.94
N ARG A 91 -15.84 2.22 2.97
CA ARG A 91 -16.05 1.46 4.21
C ARG A 91 -16.33 2.33 5.42
N SER A 92 -15.43 3.26 5.72
CA SER A 92 -15.63 4.19 6.84
C SER A 92 -14.76 5.43 6.66
N ASP A 93 -15.15 6.54 7.26
CA ASP A 93 -14.32 7.73 7.47
C ASP A 93 -14.12 8.05 8.96
N ASN A 94 -14.55 7.14 9.84
CA ASN A 94 -14.39 7.25 11.28
C ASN A 94 -13.07 6.62 11.71
N ILE A 95 -12.25 7.39 12.45
CA ILE A 95 -10.94 6.95 12.94
C ILE A 95 -11.08 5.78 13.92
N ALA A 96 -12.17 5.71 14.67
CA ALA A 96 -12.42 4.63 15.62
C ALA A 96 -12.50 3.24 14.95
N ASP A 97 -12.78 3.18 13.64
CA ASP A 97 -12.85 1.93 12.90
C ASP A 97 -11.48 1.50 12.35
N HIS A 98 -10.45 2.34 12.41
CA HIS A 98 -9.15 2.05 11.77
C HIS A 98 -8.48 0.81 12.36
N GLU A 99 -8.54 0.63 13.68
CA GLU A 99 -7.98 -0.53 14.38
C GLU A 99 -8.71 -1.82 13.96
N ALA A 100 -10.04 -1.80 13.95
CA ALA A 100 -10.85 -2.97 13.60
C ALA A 100 -10.78 -3.36 12.12
N LEU A 101 -10.32 -2.44 11.26
CA LEU A 101 -10.12 -2.66 9.83
C LEU A 101 -8.65 -2.97 9.49
N GLY A 102 -7.75 -2.95 10.48
CA GLY A 102 -6.33 -3.22 10.27
C GLY A 102 -5.60 -2.12 9.50
N VAL A 103 -6.10 -0.89 9.46
CA VAL A 103 -5.53 0.21 8.63
C VAL A 103 -4.82 1.29 9.45
N VAL A 104 -4.50 1.00 10.71
CA VAL A 104 -3.65 1.90 11.52
C VAL A 104 -2.26 1.97 10.88
N ASP A 105 -1.66 3.15 10.83
CA ASP A 105 -0.34 3.32 10.22
C ASP A 105 0.72 2.60 11.08
N PRO A 106 1.49 1.66 10.52
CA PRO A 106 2.52 0.92 11.26
C PRO A 106 3.65 1.81 11.78
N THR A 107 3.88 2.97 11.15
CA THR A 107 4.92 3.95 11.53
C THR A 107 4.44 4.98 12.55
N ASP A 108 3.15 4.99 12.89
CA ASP A 108 2.61 5.96 13.83
C ASP A 108 2.95 5.56 15.27
N GLU A 109 3.96 6.24 15.83
CA GLU A 109 4.40 6.05 17.22
C GLU A 109 3.43 6.68 18.24
N THR A 110 2.49 7.52 17.80
CA THR A 110 1.49 8.14 18.69
C THR A 110 0.35 7.18 19.04
N MET A 111 0.16 6.14 18.23
CA MET A 111 -0.84 5.10 18.47
C MET A 111 -0.36 4.13 19.55
N THR A 112 -1.06 4.10 20.67
CA THR A 112 -0.75 3.18 21.78
C THR A 112 -1.19 1.75 21.51
N THR A 113 -2.01 1.53 20.48
CA THR A 113 -2.45 0.20 20.09
C THR A 113 -1.34 -0.51 19.30
N LEU A 114 -1.09 -1.75 19.70
CA LEU A 114 -0.22 -2.66 18.96
C LEU A 114 -1.00 -3.40 17.88
N GLN A 115 -2.33 -3.49 18.04
CA GLN A 115 -3.22 -4.24 17.17
C GLN A 115 -3.79 -3.37 16.05
N GLY A 116 -4.26 -4.03 14.98
CA GLY A 116 -4.92 -3.34 13.88
C GLY A 116 -4.00 -2.43 13.06
N ARG A 117 -2.68 -2.60 13.20
CA ARG A 117 -1.67 -1.93 12.37
C ARG A 117 -1.57 -2.65 11.03
N GLY A 118 -1.74 -1.88 9.97
CA GLY A 118 -1.63 -2.38 8.61
C GLY A 118 -0.19 -2.39 8.11
N THR A 119 -0.03 -2.82 6.87
CA THR A 119 1.23 -2.77 6.14
C THR A 119 1.24 -1.52 5.26
N ARG A 120 2.22 -0.64 5.46
CA ARG A 120 2.37 0.58 4.65
C ARG A 120 3.29 0.30 3.48
N VAL A 121 2.84 0.59 2.28
CA VAL A 121 3.58 0.39 1.03
C VAL A 121 3.73 1.74 0.36
N THR A 122 4.98 2.13 0.10
CA THR A 122 5.33 3.42 -0.48
C THR A 122 6.25 3.23 -1.68
N PHE A 123 5.86 3.82 -2.81
CA PHE A 123 6.65 3.89 -4.04
C PHE A 123 7.21 5.30 -4.20
N LYS A 124 8.51 5.39 -4.52
CA LYS A 124 9.19 6.67 -4.72
C LYS A 124 9.92 6.69 -6.06
N ALA A 125 9.93 7.87 -6.68
CA ALA A 125 10.71 8.18 -7.88
C ALA A 125 12.22 8.24 -7.57
N PRO A 126 13.12 8.29 -8.58
CA PRO A 126 14.56 8.45 -8.37
C PRO A 126 14.97 9.66 -7.51
N GLY A 127 14.14 10.71 -7.48
CA GLY A 127 14.36 11.92 -6.66
C GLY A 127 13.79 11.84 -5.24
N GLU A 128 13.41 10.65 -4.76
CA GLU A 128 12.70 10.41 -3.50
C GLU A 128 11.28 11.03 -3.40
N GLU A 129 10.74 11.54 -4.50
CA GLU A 129 9.34 11.97 -4.59
C GLU A 129 8.40 10.77 -4.42
N VAL A 130 7.39 10.90 -3.56
CA VAL A 130 6.41 9.84 -3.30
C VAL A 130 5.40 9.79 -4.43
N LEU A 131 5.37 8.66 -5.16
CA LEU A 131 4.44 8.41 -6.26
C LEU A 131 3.13 7.75 -5.77
N ALA A 132 3.26 6.83 -4.81
CA ALA A 132 2.13 6.16 -4.19
C ALA A 132 2.45 5.81 -2.74
N ASP A 133 1.44 5.89 -1.87
CA ASP A 133 1.55 5.56 -0.46
C ASP A 133 0.22 5.03 0.07
N LEU A 134 0.20 3.75 0.43
CA LEU A 134 -1.02 3.01 0.75
C LEU A 134 -0.80 2.15 1.98
N ILE A 135 -1.72 2.23 2.95
CA ILE A 135 -1.80 1.31 4.07
C ILE A 135 -2.78 0.21 3.70
N ILE A 136 -2.32 -1.03 3.76
CA ILE A 136 -3.08 -2.25 3.49
C ILE A 136 -3.39 -2.88 4.84
N GLY A 137 -4.67 -3.12 5.10
CA GLY A 137 -5.15 -3.77 6.31
C GLY A 137 -5.76 -5.14 6.05
N ASP A 138 -6.72 -5.47 6.91
CA ASP A 138 -7.29 -6.81 6.96
C ASP A 138 -8.01 -7.18 5.66
N SER A 139 -8.08 -8.49 5.41
CA SER A 139 -8.90 -9.03 4.33
C SER A 139 -10.39 -8.79 4.60
N VAL A 140 -11.14 -8.45 3.55
CA VAL A 140 -12.58 -8.25 3.65
C VAL A 140 -13.27 -9.61 3.84
N PRO A 141 -14.00 -9.82 4.96
CA PRO A 141 -14.65 -11.10 5.24
C PRO A 141 -15.62 -11.51 4.12
N GLY A 142 -15.51 -12.76 3.66
CA GLY A 142 -16.38 -13.31 2.62
C GLY A 142 -16.12 -12.79 1.20
N ARG A 143 -15.09 -11.96 0.97
CA ARG A 143 -14.66 -11.51 -0.36
C ARG A 143 -13.16 -11.72 -0.56
N GLY A 144 -12.79 -12.85 -1.16
CA GLY A 144 -11.39 -13.18 -1.43
C GLY A 144 -10.69 -12.14 -2.34
N GLY A 145 -9.47 -11.75 -1.96
CA GLY A 145 -8.62 -10.80 -2.68
C GLY A 145 -8.95 -9.32 -2.47
N LEU A 146 -9.94 -9.00 -1.62
CA LEU A 146 -10.23 -7.63 -1.21
C LEU A 146 -9.62 -7.37 0.16
N HIS A 147 -8.93 -6.25 0.30
CA HIS A 147 -8.36 -5.77 1.56
C HIS A 147 -8.93 -4.39 1.88
N PHE A 148 -8.97 -4.05 3.16
CA PHE A 148 -9.18 -2.68 3.58
C PHE A 148 -7.92 -1.87 3.29
N VAL A 149 -8.07 -0.70 2.69
CA VAL A 149 -6.96 0.16 2.32
C VAL A 149 -7.23 1.61 2.69
N ARG A 150 -6.17 2.32 3.05
CA ARG A 150 -6.23 3.72 3.47
C ARG A 150 -4.99 4.46 3.00
N VAL A 151 -5.16 5.68 2.51
CA VAL A 151 -4.02 6.57 2.24
C VAL A 151 -3.58 7.20 3.57
N PRO A 152 -2.28 7.18 3.93
CA PRO A 152 -1.79 7.84 5.14
C PRO A 152 -2.26 9.29 5.25
N GLY A 153 -2.55 9.73 6.47
CA GLY A 153 -3.10 11.08 6.74
C GLY A 153 -4.57 11.26 6.34
N GLN A 154 -5.17 10.35 5.58
CA GLN A 154 -6.60 10.36 5.28
C GLN A 154 -7.38 9.51 6.28
N LYS A 155 -8.63 9.93 6.54
CA LYS A 155 -9.55 9.19 7.42
C LYS A 155 -10.34 8.11 6.69
N ARG A 156 -10.52 8.27 5.38
CA ARG A 156 -11.35 7.41 4.56
C ARG A 156 -10.67 6.07 4.31
N VAL A 157 -11.41 5.01 4.55
CA VAL A 157 -11.05 3.62 4.34
C VAL A 157 -11.94 3.07 3.24
N TYR A 158 -11.31 2.37 2.30
CA TYR A 158 -11.97 1.72 1.19
C TYR A 158 -11.66 0.24 1.24
N ALA A 159 -12.48 -0.58 0.60
CA ALA A 159 -12.02 -1.88 0.15
C ALA A 159 -11.43 -1.74 -1.24
N ALA A 160 -10.32 -2.42 -1.48
CA ALA A 160 -9.72 -2.50 -2.79
C ALA A 160 -9.18 -3.90 -3.04
N ARG A 161 -9.25 -4.32 -4.31
CA ARG A 161 -8.69 -5.59 -4.72
C ARG A 161 -7.19 -5.42 -4.86
N LEU A 162 -6.43 -6.24 -4.16
CA LEU A 162 -4.98 -6.30 -4.30
C LEU A 162 -4.64 -7.60 -5.02
N ASN A 163 -3.78 -7.51 -6.02
CA ASN A 163 -3.22 -8.69 -6.67
C ASN A 163 -2.09 -9.24 -5.79
N ALA A 164 -1.82 -10.54 -5.91
CA ALA A 164 -0.85 -11.25 -5.09
C ALA A 164 0.63 -10.85 -5.33
N GLY A 165 0.89 -9.84 -6.18
CA GLY A 165 2.25 -9.39 -6.53
C GLY A 165 2.90 -8.45 -5.51
N ILE A 166 2.13 -7.90 -4.56
CA ILE A 166 2.68 -7.08 -3.48
C ILE A 166 3.18 -8.02 -2.37
N SER A 167 4.24 -8.78 -2.65
CA SER A 167 4.94 -9.47 -1.57
C SER A 167 5.85 -8.48 -0.84
N THR A 168 5.68 -8.43 0.48
CA THR A 168 6.41 -7.55 1.39
C THR A 168 7.56 -8.28 2.09
N ALA A 169 7.60 -9.61 1.96
CA ALA A 169 8.60 -10.47 2.56
C ALA A 169 9.91 -10.40 1.78
N PHE A 170 11.03 -10.19 2.48
CA PHE A 170 12.39 -10.20 1.91
C PHE A 170 12.68 -11.44 1.05
N GLU A 171 12.15 -12.60 1.43
CA GLU A 171 12.31 -13.87 0.72
C GLU A 171 11.79 -13.82 -0.73
N ASP A 172 10.78 -13.00 -1.00
CA ASP A 172 10.25 -12.79 -2.36
C ASP A 172 11.10 -11.82 -3.19
N TRP A 173 12.04 -11.10 -2.57
CA TRP A 173 12.92 -10.13 -3.24
C TRP A 173 14.35 -10.64 -3.43
N ILE A 174 14.72 -11.76 -2.80
CA ILE A 174 16.00 -12.43 -3.01
C ILE A 174 15.90 -13.39 -4.19
N GLU A 175 16.83 -13.25 -5.13
CA GLU A 175 16.95 -14.17 -6.25
C GLU A 175 17.41 -15.55 -5.72
N THR A 176 16.58 -16.57 -5.91
CA THR A 176 16.87 -17.95 -5.44
C THR A 176 18.03 -18.61 -6.20
N ASN A 177 18.54 -17.96 -7.25
CA ASN A 177 19.57 -18.46 -8.16
C ASN A 177 20.99 -17.93 -7.88
N LEU A 178 21.33 -17.55 -6.64
CA LEU A 178 22.73 -17.22 -6.30
C LEU A 178 23.65 -18.46 -6.16
N LEU A 179 23.19 -19.64 -6.57
CA LEU A 179 23.93 -20.91 -6.56
C LEU A 179 24.05 -21.59 -7.93
N ASP A 180 23.99 -20.85 -9.04
CA ASP A 180 24.44 -21.33 -10.35
C ASP A 180 25.85 -20.80 -10.71
N VAL A 181 26.78 -20.90 -9.76
CA VAL A 181 28.20 -20.96 -10.09
C VAL A 181 28.50 -22.41 -10.49
N GLU A 182 28.06 -22.80 -11.68
CA GLU A 182 28.58 -24.00 -12.33
C GLU A 182 30.08 -23.81 -12.58
N ARG A 183 30.82 -24.84 -12.15
CA ARG A 183 32.26 -24.97 -12.19
C ARG A 183 32.75 -25.29 -13.60
#